data_AF-A0A443SW00-F1
#
_entry.id   AF-A0A443SW00-F1
#
_cell.length_a   1.000
_cell.length_b   1.000
_cell.length_c   1.000
_cell.angle_alpha   90.00
_cell.angle_beta   90.00
_cell.angle_gamma   90.00
#
_symmetry.space_group_name_H-M   'P 1'
#
loop_
_entity.id
_entity.type
_entity.pdbx_description
1 polymer ?
#
loop_
_entity_poly.entity_id
_entity_poly.type
_entity_poly.pdbx_seq_one_letter_code
_entity_poly.pdbx_strand_id
1 'polypeptide(L)'
;MDSLKQSLLMKGFCRECKPYEPPSDYEQSIKQIAEQVLNRLLPQNWLDTPIKDYVNKFQLLVRCEKVFNHELPNSELHRIETLRDVCEYYSTPVRGINSYDALNRNQQNLPENLHVIPEPISFDPNYFGGLDAYPNSPIIETGLRAKKKYPDLKVGVVWPDV
;
A
#
# COMPACT_ATOMS: atom_id res chain seq x y z
N MET A 1 -13.86 -1.98 -2.98
CA MET A 1 -14.09 -3.43 -3.20
C MET A 1 -13.08 -4.01 -4.19
N ASP A 2 -12.82 -3.36 -5.32
CA ASP A 2 -11.92 -3.91 -6.35
C ASP A 2 -10.45 -4.01 -5.93
N SER A 3 -9.93 -3.04 -5.18
CA SER A 3 -8.53 -3.06 -4.69
C SER A 3 -8.24 -4.24 -3.77
N LEU A 4 -9.18 -4.60 -2.89
CA LEU A 4 -9.02 -5.71 -1.95
C LEU A 4 -9.02 -7.05 -2.69
N LYS A 5 -9.91 -7.21 -3.67
CA LYS A 5 -9.96 -8.38 -4.54
C LYS A 5 -8.69 -8.52 -5.39
N GLN A 6 -8.20 -7.41 -5.95
CA GLN A 6 -6.94 -7.37 -6.72
C GLN A 6 -5.73 -7.71 -5.85
N SER A 7 -5.64 -7.18 -4.63
CA SER A 7 -4.56 -7.51 -3.69
C SER A 7 -4.54 -9.01 -3.31
N LEU A 8 -5.72 -9.60 -3.10
CA LEU A 8 -5.84 -11.05 -2.86
C LEU A 8 -5.40 -11.88 -4.09
N LEU A 9 -5.64 -11.38 -5.30
CA LEU A 9 -5.19 -12.00 -6.55
C LEU A 9 -3.68 -11.83 -6.77
N MET A 10 -3.12 -10.64 -6.46
CA MET A 10 -1.71 -10.31 -6.62
C MET A 10 -0.80 -11.01 -5.60
N LYS A 11 -1.36 -11.61 -4.54
CA LYS A 11 -0.61 -12.40 -3.53
C LYS A 11 0.60 -11.64 -2.95
N GLY A 12 0.53 -10.30 -2.93
CA GLY A 12 1.61 -9.42 -2.48
C GLY A 12 1.85 -9.52 -0.97
N PHE A 13 3.10 -9.30 -0.56
CA PHE A 13 3.44 -9.02 0.83
C PHE A 13 3.14 -7.54 1.11
N CYS A 14 2.46 -7.24 2.22
CA CYS A 14 1.78 -5.97 2.54
C CYS A 14 0.44 -5.76 1.82
N ARG A 15 -0.53 -5.18 2.54
CA ARG A 15 -1.78 -4.69 1.92
C ARG A 15 -1.40 -3.56 0.98
N GLU A 16 -1.89 -3.61 -0.25
CA GLU A 16 -1.74 -2.50 -1.20
C GLU A 16 -2.44 -1.28 -0.61
N CYS A 17 -1.67 -0.32 -0.09
CA CYS A 17 -2.20 1.02 0.17
C CYS A 17 -2.49 1.65 -1.19
N LYS A 18 -3.70 2.18 -1.38
CA LYS A 18 -4.01 2.92 -2.61
C LYS A 18 -3.05 4.11 -2.68
N PRO A 19 -2.27 4.26 -3.77
CA PRO A 19 -1.43 5.43 -3.94
C PRO A 19 -2.31 6.68 -3.99
N TYR A 20 -1.89 7.74 -3.31
CA TYR A 20 -2.58 9.01 -3.30
C TYR A 20 -1.56 10.14 -3.45
N GLU A 21 -1.83 11.03 -4.41
CA GLU A 21 -1.08 12.26 -4.61
C GLU A 21 -2.05 13.44 -4.44
N PRO A 22 -1.73 14.40 -3.56
CA PRO A 22 -2.58 15.55 -3.33
C PRO A 22 -2.61 16.44 -4.57
N PRO A 23 -3.80 16.85 -5.07
CA PRO A 23 -3.87 17.83 -6.16
C PRO A 23 -3.41 19.20 -5.64
N SER A 24 -2.88 20.06 -6.51
CA SER A 24 -2.43 21.41 -6.13
C SER A 24 -3.54 22.24 -5.48
N ASP A 25 -4.78 22.03 -5.91
CA ASP A 25 -5.94 22.83 -5.54
C ASP A 25 -6.77 22.18 -4.41
N TYR A 26 -6.15 21.30 -3.62
CA TYR A 26 -6.83 20.54 -2.57
C TYR A 26 -7.50 21.45 -1.53
N GLU A 27 -6.82 22.50 -1.06
CA GLU A 27 -7.37 23.45 -0.07
C GLU A 27 -8.61 24.19 -0.60
N GLN A 28 -8.55 24.65 -1.86
CA GLN A 28 -9.66 25.36 -2.50
C GLN A 28 -10.87 24.44 -2.69
N SER A 29 -10.61 23.19 -3.11
CA SER A 29 -11.63 22.17 -3.28
C SER A 29 -12.31 21.84 -1.94
N ILE A 30 -11.54 21.68 -0.86
CA ILE A 30 -12.07 21.42 0.49
C ILE A 30 -12.91 22.61 0.96
N LYS A 31 -12.44 23.84 0.75
CA LYS A 31 -13.17 25.06 1.10
C LYS A 31 -14.53 25.11 0.40
N GLN A 32 -14.57 24.86 -0.91
CA GLN A 32 -15.82 24.83 -1.68
C GLN A 32 -16.78 23.76 -1.17
N ILE A 33 -16.28 22.55 -0.88
CA ILE A 33 -17.09 21.45 -0.33
C ILE A 33 -17.66 21.86 1.03
N ALA A 34 -16.84 22.47 1.90
CA ALA A 34 -17.26 22.88 3.23
C ALA A 34 -18.32 23.99 3.18
N GLU A 35 -18.21 24.97 2.28
CA GLU A 35 -19.24 26.00 2.06
C GLU A 35 -20.57 25.39 1.58
N GLN A 36 -20.51 24.40 0.68
CA GLN A 36 -21.68 23.69 0.18
C GLN A 36 -22.36 22.79 1.21
N VAL A 37 -21.63 22.22 2.17
CA VAL A 37 -22.20 21.36 3.22
C VAL A 37 -22.76 22.20 4.36
N LEU A 38 -22.03 23.23 4.76
CA LEU A 38 -22.41 24.11 5.88
C LEU A 38 -23.45 25.17 5.47
N ASN A 39 -23.76 25.29 4.17
CA ASN A 39 -24.67 26.30 3.59
C ASN A 39 -24.37 27.71 4.08
N ARG A 40 -23.09 28.04 4.26
CA ARG A 40 -22.62 29.34 4.76
C ARG A 40 -21.30 29.70 4.11
N LEU A 41 -21.05 31.00 3.97
CA LEU A 41 -19.72 31.50 3.60
C LEU A 41 -18.77 31.33 4.78
N LEU A 42 -17.61 30.76 4.51
CA LEU A 42 -16.59 30.55 5.51
C LEU A 42 -15.81 31.86 5.79
N PRO A 43 -15.39 32.11 7.03
CA PRO A 43 -14.59 33.28 7.37
C PRO A 43 -13.19 33.20 6.75
N GLN A 44 -12.41 34.28 6.80
CA GLN A 44 -11.05 34.30 6.25
C GLN A 44 -10.13 33.26 6.92
N ASN A 45 -10.29 33.02 8.23
CA ASN A 45 -9.60 31.97 9.00
C ASN A 45 -10.45 30.70 9.11
N TRP A 46 -10.85 30.15 7.96
CA TRP A 46 -11.78 29.01 7.92
C TRP A 46 -11.19 27.70 8.43
N LEU A 47 -9.86 27.53 8.41
CA LEU A 47 -9.18 26.30 8.83
C LEU A 47 -9.51 25.93 10.29
N ASP A 48 -9.64 26.92 11.17
CA ASP A 48 -9.90 26.70 12.60
C ASP A 48 -11.38 26.46 12.93
N THR A 49 -12.22 26.33 11.90
CA THR A 49 -13.65 26.08 12.08
C THR A 49 -13.88 24.66 12.60
N PRO A 50 -14.49 24.48 13.78
CA PRO A 50 -14.76 23.16 14.33
C PRO A 50 -15.95 22.49 13.64
N ILE A 51 -15.85 21.19 13.40
CA ILE A 51 -16.87 20.34 12.78
C ILE A 51 -17.60 19.57 13.90
N LYS A 52 -18.48 20.26 14.63
CA LYS A 52 -19.20 19.68 15.79
C LYS A 52 -20.36 18.78 15.39
N ASP A 53 -21.01 19.07 14.27
CA ASP A 53 -22.18 18.32 13.82
C ASP A 53 -21.76 17.07 13.04
N TYR A 54 -22.12 15.90 13.57
CA TYR A 54 -21.79 14.61 12.97
C TYR A 54 -22.38 14.42 11.58
N VAL A 55 -23.57 15.01 11.30
CA VAL A 55 -24.21 14.89 9.98
C VAL A 55 -23.42 15.66 8.94
N ASN A 56 -23.03 16.90 9.27
CA ASN A 56 -22.19 17.72 8.40
C ASN A 56 -20.79 17.13 8.22
N LYS A 57 -20.21 16.58 9.30
CA LYS A 57 -18.93 15.86 9.23
C LYS A 57 -18.99 14.70 8.24
N PHE A 58 -20.02 13.86 8.36
CA PHE A 58 -20.21 12.74 7.47
C PHE A 58 -20.36 13.17 6.01
N GLN A 59 -21.22 14.16 5.73
CA GLN A 59 -21.44 14.65 4.36
C GLN A 59 -20.18 15.27 3.75
N LEU A 60 -19.42 16.04 4.55
CA LEU A 60 -18.16 16.65 4.12
C LEU A 60 -17.15 15.58 3.73
N LEU A 61 -16.89 14.61 4.62
CA LEU A 61 -15.92 13.55 4.38
C LEU A 61 -16.29 12.68 3.17
N VAL A 62 -17.57 12.33 3.01
CA VAL A 62 -18.05 11.55 1.85
C VAL A 62 -17.87 12.33 0.53
N ARG A 63 -18.04 13.65 0.54
CA ARG A 63 -17.78 14.48 -0.65
C ARG A 63 -16.27 14.59 -0.94
N CYS A 64 -15.45 14.79 0.09
CA CYS A 64 -13.99 14.81 -0.05
C CYS A 64 -13.47 13.48 -0.62
N GLU A 65 -13.93 12.35 -0.10
CA GLU A 65 -13.57 11.02 -0.59
C GLU A 65 -13.89 10.86 -2.09
N LYS A 66 -15.05 11.34 -2.54
CA LYS A 66 -15.44 11.29 -3.95
C LYS A 66 -14.58 12.18 -4.84
N VAL A 67 -14.19 13.37 -4.36
CA VAL A 67 -13.38 14.33 -5.13
C VAL A 67 -11.93 13.90 -5.22
N PHE A 68 -11.34 13.45 -4.11
CA PHE A 68 -9.93 13.08 -4.06
C PHE A 68 -9.67 11.60 -4.35
N ASN A 69 -10.73 10.79 -4.49
CA ASN A 69 -10.66 9.33 -4.62
C ASN A 69 -9.79 8.68 -3.51
N HIS A 70 -9.79 9.30 -2.33
CA HIS A 70 -8.99 8.89 -1.18
C HIS A 70 -9.87 8.76 0.07
N GLU A 71 -9.98 7.50 0.52
CA GLU A 71 -10.86 7.09 1.61
C GLU A 71 -10.22 7.41 2.96
N LEU A 72 -11.06 7.80 3.92
CA LEU A 72 -10.61 8.09 5.27
C LEU A 72 -10.83 6.87 6.18
N PRO A 73 -9.79 6.29 6.78
CA PRO A 73 -9.95 5.11 7.61
C PRO A 73 -10.62 5.47 8.94
N ASN A 74 -11.36 4.50 9.50
CA ASN A 74 -12.06 4.67 10.78
C ASN A 74 -11.13 5.07 11.93
N SER A 75 -9.86 4.67 11.87
CA SER A 75 -8.84 5.05 12.85
C SER A 75 -8.54 6.55 12.86
N GLU A 76 -8.71 7.27 11.76
CA GLU A 76 -8.39 8.70 11.68
C GLU A 76 -9.62 9.59 11.95
N LEU A 77 -10.84 9.04 11.93
CA LEU A 77 -12.07 9.81 12.13
C LEU A 77 -12.11 10.60 13.45
N HIS A 78 -11.52 10.06 14.51
CA HIS A 78 -11.48 10.71 15.83
C HIS A 78 -10.52 11.91 15.87
N ARG A 79 -9.52 11.96 14.98
CA ARG A 79 -8.53 13.04 14.91
C ARG A 79 -9.04 14.26 14.13
N ILE A 80 -10.14 14.10 13.40
CA ILE A 80 -10.73 15.16 12.59
C ILE A 80 -11.72 15.94 13.44
N GLU A 81 -11.29 17.07 14.00
CA GLU A 81 -12.14 17.97 14.78
C GLU A 81 -12.42 19.28 14.03
N THR A 82 -11.50 19.70 13.18
CA THR A 82 -11.51 20.98 12.47
C THR A 82 -11.30 20.79 10.96
N LEU A 83 -11.59 21.85 10.18
CA LEU A 83 -11.31 21.85 8.74
C LEU A 83 -9.79 21.79 8.44
N ARG A 84 -8.96 22.27 9.36
CA ARG A 84 -7.50 22.14 9.32
C ARG A 84 -7.10 20.66 9.26
N ASP A 85 -7.65 19.83 10.14
CA ASP A 85 -7.31 18.40 10.21
C ASP A 85 -7.67 17.68 8.91
N VAL A 86 -8.78 18.07 8.28
CA VAL A 86 -9.16 17.55 6.96
C VAL A 86 -8.14 17.96 5.90
N CYS A 87 -7.71 19.22 5.88
CA CYS A 87 -6.71 19.70 4.93
C CYS A 87 -5.37 19.00 5.13
N GLU A 88 -4.93 18.84 6.38
CA GLU A 88 -3.67 18.16 6.71
C GLU A 88 -3.70 16.69 6.25
N TYR A 89 -4.80 15.99 6.47
CA TYR A 89 -4.97 14.61 6.01
C TYR A 89 -4.84 14.51 4.48
N TYR A 90 -5.60 15.33 3.74
CA TYR A 90 -5.56 15.31 2.27
C TYR A 90 -4.32 15.99 1.67
N SER A 91 -3.51 16.68 2.46
CA SER A 91 -2.20 17.18 2.01
C SER A 91 -1.13 16.08 1.99
N THR A 92 -1.35 14.98 2.73
CA THR A 92 -0.34 13.95 2.94
C THR A 92 -0.34 12.92 1.82
N PRO A 93 0.75 12.77 1.03
CA PRO A 93 0.81 11.78 -0.03
C PRO A 93 0.97 10.36 0.55
N VAL A 94 0.34 9.39 -0.09
CA VAL A 94 0.44 7.97 0.28
C VAL A 94 1.13 7.19 -0.82
N ARG A 95 2.26 6.55 -0.48
CA ARG A 95 2.96 5.66 -1.40
C ARG A 95 2.30 4.28 -1.41
N GLY A 96 1.89 3.81 -2.58
CA GLY A 96 1.30 2.48 -2.75
C GLY A 96 2.32 1.35 -2.95
N ILE A 97 3.61 1.61 -2.73
CA ILE A 97 4.70 0.68 -3.03
C ILE A 97 5.37 0.28 -1.73
N ASN A 98 5.68 -1.01 -1.58
CA ASN A 98 6.43 -1.50 -0.42
C ASN A 98 7.86 -0.93 -0.42
N SER A 99 8.46 -0.80 0.77
CA SER A 99 9.83 -0.31 0.95
C SER A 99 10.84 -1.15 0.15
N TYR A 100 10.65 -2.47 0.10
CA TYR A 100 11.51 -3.36 -0.69
C TYR A 100 11.41 -3.09 -2.20
N ASP A 101 10.18 -2.95 -2.71
CA ASP A 101 9.95 -2.65 -4.12
C ASP A 101 10.44 -1.24 -4.49
N ALA A 102 10.35 -0.28 -3.56
CA ALA A 102 10.90 1.05 -3.74
C ALA A 102 12.44 1.03 -3.82
N LEU A 103 13.11 0.22 -2.98
CA LEU A 103 14.56 -0.01 -3.08
C LEU A 103 14.94 -0.64 -4.42
N ASN A 104 14.18 -1.65 -4.85
CA ASN A 104 14.41 -2.32 -6.13
C ASN A 104 14.21 -1.38 -7.33
N ARG A 105 13.30 -0.40 -7.26
CA ARG A 105 13.14 0.63 -8.30
C ARG A 105 14.29 1.66 -8.28
N ASN A 106 14.87 1.91 -7.11
CA ASN A 106 15.91 2.90 -6.89
C ASN A 106 17.34 2.31 -6.98
N GLN A 107 17.55 1.21 -7.70
CA GLN A 107 18.85 0.53 -7.83
C GLN A 107 20.01 1.45 -8.22
N GLN A 108 19.75 2.49 -9.02
CA GLN A 108 20.78 3.44 -9.44
C GLN A 108 21.36 4.28 -8.28
N ASN A 109 20.59 4.44 -7.20
CA ASN A 109 21.00 5.19 -6.02
C ASN A 109 21.51 4.28 -4.89
N LEU A 110 21.56 2.96 -5.12
CA LEU A 110 22.11 2.02 -4.15
C LEU A 110 23.64 2.03 -4.21
N PRO A 111 24.32 1.83 -3.07
CA PRO A 111 25.77 1.69 -3.07
C PRO A 111 26.18 0.42 -3.83
N GLU A 112 27.36 0.45 -4.45
CA GLU A 112 27.84 -0.62 -5.35
C GLU A 112 27.91 -2.02 -4.70
N ASN A 113 28.05 -2.07 -3.37
CA ASN A 113 28.10 -3.29 -2.58
C ASN A 113 26.73 -3.82 -2.13
N LEU A 114 25.62 -3.18 -2.50
CA LEU A 114 24.28 -3.58 -2.13
C LEU A 114 23.47 -3.99 -3.36
N HIS A 115 23.18 -5.29 -3.46
CA HIS A 115 22.35 -5.84 -4.52
C HIS A 115 20.99 -6.28 -3.96
N VAL A 116 19.91 -5.77 -4.54
CA VAL A 116 18.54 -6.17 -4.22
C VAL A 116 18.08 -7.18 -5.27
N ILE A 117 17.64 -8.35 -4.82
CA ILE A 117 17.26 -9.47 -5.69
C ILE A 117 15.74 -9.68 -5.54
N PRO A 118 14.92 -9.12 -6.45
CA PRO A 118 13.46 -9.09 -6.26
C PRO A 118 12.81 -10.46 -6.42
N GLU A 119 13.34 -11.29 -7.31
CA GLU A 119 12.90 -12.66 -7.52
C GLU A 119 13.73 -13.58 -6.66
N PRO A 120 13.12 -14.47 -5.85
CA PRO A 120 13.92 -15.43 -5.11
C PRO A 120 14.66 -16.33 -6.10
N ILE A 121 15.93 -16.54 -5.82
CA ILE A 121 16.75 -17.47 -6.57
C ILE A 121 16.36 -18.87 -6.08
N SER A 122 15.48 -19.56 -6.81
CA SER A 122 15.32 -21.00 -6.65
C SER A 122 16.40 -21.70 -7.47
N PHE A 123 17.04 -22.69 -6.85
CA PHE A 123 17.97 -23.53 -7.58
C PHE A 123 17.16 -24.66 -8.23
N ASP A 124 16.83 -24.49 -9.52
CA ASP A 124 16.09 -25.47 -10.29
C ASP A 124 17.08 -26.43 -11.00
N PRO A 125 17.15 -27.72 -10.62
CA PRO A 125 18.16 -28.65 -11.14
C PRO A 125 18.11 -28.82 -12.67
N ASN A 126 16.94 -28.60 -13.26
CA ASN A 126 16.70 -28.74 -14.70
C ASN A 126 17.49 -27.71 -15.54
N TYR A 127 17.78 -26.52 -15.01
CA TYR A 127 18.46 -25.46 -15.76
C TYR A 127 19.98 -25.56 -15.74
N PHE A 128 20.55 -26.32 -14.79
CA PHE A 128 22.00 -26.48 -14.62
C PHE A 128 22.48 -27.87 -15.05
N GLY A 129 21.78 -28.51 -15.98
CA GLY A 129 22.15 -29.85 -16.48
C GLY A 129 22.09 -30.94 -15.41
N GLY A 130 21.22 -30.79 -14.41
CA GLY A 130 21.07 -31.72 -13.30
C GLY A 130 22.02 -31.48 -12.12
N LEU A 131 22.93 -30.50 -12.21
CA LEU A 131 23.76 -30.08 -11.07
C LEU A 131 22.87 -29.30 -10.10
N ASP A 132 22.76 -29.75 -8.84
CA ASP A 132 22.04 -29.07 -7.76
C ASP A 132 23.02 -28.39 -6.79
N ALA A 133 22.79 -27.13 -6.42
CA ALA A 133 23.57 -26.46 -5.36
C ALA A 133 23.23 -26.98 -3.96
N TYR A 134 22.04 -27.61 -3.80
CA TYR A 134 21.56 -28.16 -2.54
C TYR A 134 21.18 -29.66 -2.69
N PRO A 135 22.13 -30.54 -3.07
CA PRO A 135 21.85 -31.95 -3.30
C PRO A 135 21.27 -32.60 -2.03
N ASN A 136 20.26 -33.46 -2.22
CA ASN A 136 19.52 -34.16 -1.14
C ASN A 136 18.77 -33.25 -0.15
N SER A 137 18.69 -31.95 -0.39
CA SER A 137 17.90 -31.01 0.41
C SER A 137 16.70 -30.52 -0.39
N PRO A 138 15.47 -31.00 -0.12
CA PRO A 138 14.30 -30.52 -0.84
C PRO A 138 14.02 -29.06 -0.48
N ILE A 139 13.82 -28.21 -1.49
CA ILE A 139 13.37 -26.83 -1.28
C ILE A 139 11.86 -26.88 -1.02
N ILE A 140 11.50 -26.96 0.26
CA ILE A 140 10.10 -27.01 0.73
C ILE A 140 9.73 -25.67 1.32
N GLU A 141 8.71 -25.04 0.73
CA GLU A 141 8.19 -23.78 1.22
C GLU A 141 7.20 -24.06 2.36
N THR A 142 7.62 -23.75 3.59
CA THR A 142 6.84 -24.08 4.80
C THR A 142 5.66 -23.13 5.02
N GLY A 143 5.71 -21.91 4.50
CA GLY A 143 4.64 -20.92 4.65
C GLY A 143 3.48 -21.15 3.69
N LEU A 144 2.23 -21.22 4.19
CA LEU A 144 1.00 -21.36 3.38
C LEU A 144 0.90 -20.35 2.21
N ARG A 145 1.38 -19.12 2.41
CA ARG A 145 1.42 -18.08 1.36
C ARG A 145 2.57 -18.31 0.38
N ALA A 146 3.76 -18.67 0.89
CA ALA A 146 4.95 -18.93 0.08
C ALA A 146 4.76 -20.17 -0.79
N LYS A 147 4.22 -21.25 -0.24
CA LYS A 147 3.86 -22.50 -0.94
C LYS A 147 2.87 -22.32 -2.09
N LYS A 148 2.04 -21.27 -2.06
CA LYS A 148 1.10 -20.92 -3.15
C LYS A 148 1.72 -20.00 -4.21
N LYS A 149 2.90 -19.43 -3.94
CA LYS A 149 3.67 -18.53 -4.83
C LYS A 149 4.83 -19.27 -5.48
N TYR A 150 5.51 -20.12 -4.72
CA TYR A 150 6.67 -20.90 -5.12
C TYR A 150 6.32 -22.39 -5.01
N PRO A 151 6.49 -23.17 -6.11
CA PRO A 151 6.26 -24.60 -6.06
C PRO A 151 7.36 -25.31 -5.27
N ASP A 152 6.99 -26.33 -4.50
CA ASP A 152 7.97 -27.19 -3.83
C ASP A 152 8.79 -27.95 -4.89
N LEU A 153 10.12 -27.84 -4.82
CA LEU A 153 11.02 -28.69 -5.61
C LEU A 153 11.29 -29.95 -4.81
N LYS A 154 10.58 -31.02 -5.17
CA LYS A 154 10.77 -32.34 -4.58
C LYS A 154 11.97 -33.00 -5.24
N VAL A 155 13.10 -33.02 -4.55
CA VAL A 155 14.21 -33.92 -4.90
C VAL A 155 13.88 -35.31 -4.38
N GLY A 156 14.00 -36.33 -5.23
CA GLY A 156 13.81 -37.72 -4.82
C GLY A 156 14.98 -38.17 -3.95
N VAL A 157 14.73 -38.47 -2.68
CA VAL A 157 15.73 -39.09 -1.80
C VAL A 157 15.90 -40.55 -2.23
N VAL A 158 17.09 -40.91 -2.70
CA VAL A 158 17.44 -42.29 -3.06
C VAL A 158 18.20 -42.90 -1.90
N TRP A 159 17.55 -43.83 -1.18
CA TRP A 159 18.20 -44.65 -0.16
C TRP A 159 19.00 -45.80 -0.82
N PRO A 160 20.17 -46.21 -0.30
CA PRO A 160 20.94 -45.60 0.80
C PRO A 160 21.76 -44.39 0.34
N ASP A 161 21.96 -43.44 1.25
CA ASP A 161 22.84 -42.29 1.05
C ASP A 161 24.29 -42.81 0.92
N VAL A 162 24.86 -42.76 -0.30
CA VAL A 162 26.26 -43.13 -0.58
C VAL A 162 27.13 -41.88 -0.63
#